data_AF-A0A3L8AZZ4-F1
#
_entry.id   AF-A0A3L8AZZ4-F1
#
_cell.length_a   1.000
_cell.length_b   1.000
_cell.length_c   1.000
_cell.angle_alpha   90.00
_cell.angle_beta   90.00
_cell.angle_gamma   90.00
#
_symmetry.space_group_name_H-M   'P 1'
#
loop_
_entity.id
_entity.type
_entity.pdbx_description
1 polymer ?
#
loop_
_entity_poly.entity_id
_entity_poly.type
_entity_poly.pdbx_seq_one_letter_code
_entity_poly.pdbx_strand_id
1 'polypeptide(L)'
;MGYQHKPFETELFDAKQLWKLTAPLRAYFSPKFYGLEKLDPNKPTLLVGNHTIYGVIDVPLFLAQIYRERGVLVRALADHQHYDIPLWRDVLDRTGGVEGTRENCSALMQRGEHVLVFPGGAREVSKRKGEQYQLTWKRRTGFCSMAIQHGYNILPFAVVGPDDMYDIVLDAEDILQSPVGKLLKKAGLLEKKGLLRGGDIIMPLTRGLGLTALPRPERFYFAIGDEIEVSPYQGKENDQDALFELRDEVAFSIQDIIGELLTIRENDIDKGLFRKLLTSL
;
A
#
# COMPACT_ATOMS: atom_id res chain seq x y z
N MET A 1 26.27 11.39 11.35
CA MET A 1 25.71 10.08 11.73
C MET A 1 24.43 9.90 10.94
N GLY A 2 24.30 8.79 10.21
CA GLY A 2 23.09 8.49 9.44
C GLY A 2 21.90 8.22 10.35
N TYR A 3 20.68 8.41 9.85
CA TYR A 3 19.47 7.98 10.55
C TYR A 3 19.50 6.45 10.72
N GLN A 4 19.12 5.97 11.90
CA GLN A 4 19.00 4.54 12.20
C GLN A 4 17.54 4.27 12.57
N HIS A 5 16.86 3.47 11.76
CA HIS A 5 15.49 3.07 12.02
C HIS A 5 15.43 2.14 13.25
N LYS A 6 14.55 2.45 14.21
CA LYS A 6 14.42 1.74 15.49
C LYS A 6 12.94 1.41 15.79
N PRO A 7 12.33 0.51 14.99
CA PRO A 7 10.87 0.31 14.97
C PRO A 7 10.27 -0.22 16.29
N PHE A 8 11.12 -0.70 17.21
CA PHE A 8 10.72 -1.28 18.49
C PHE A 8 11.08 -0.40 19.70
N GLU A 9 11.78 0.73 19.48
CA GLU A 9 12.16 1.68 20.54
C GLU A 9 11.39 3.01 20.42
N THR A 10 10.78 3.28 19.27
CA THR A 10 10.01 4.51 19.01
C THR A 10 8.69 4.52 19.79
N GLU A 11 8.39 5.64 20.44
CA GLU A 11 7.06 5.91 20.99
C GLU A 11 6.03 6.10 19.85
N LEU A 12 5.06 5.20 19.80
CA LEU A 12 4.04 5.17 18.76
C LEU A 12 2.86 6.07 19.11
N PHE A 13 2.18 6.58 18.09
CA PHE A 13 0.90 7.24 18.25
C PHE A 13 -0.14 6.26 18.77
N ASP A 14 -0.96 6.71 19.72
CA ASP A 14 -2.17 5.99 20.09
C ASP A 14 -3.27 6.14 19.02
N ALA A 15 -4.33 5.34 19.14
CA ALA A 15 -5.46 5.37 18.20
C ALA A 15 -6.11 6.76 18.09
N LYS A 16 -6.16 7.54 19.18
CA LYS A 16 -6.77 8.88 19.21
C LYS A 16 -5.89 9.91 18.50
N GLN A 17 -4.59 9.84 18.67
CA GLN A 17 -3.61 10.69 18.00
C GLN A 17 -3.61 10.41 16.49
N LEU A 18 -3.52 9.15 16.09
CA LEU A 18 -3.59 8.76 14.68
C LEU A 18 -4.94 9.14 14.05
N TRP A 19 -6.03 8.97 14.79
CA TRP A 19 -7.36 9.41 14.36
C TRP A 19 -7.43 10.94 14.19
N LYS A 20 -6.84 11.74 15.08
CA LYS A 20 -6.82 13.20 14.89
C LYS A 20 -5.96 13.60 13.69
N LEU A 21 -4.80 12.97 13.53
CA LEU A 21 -3.86 13.27 12.46
C LEU A 21 -4.49 13.08 11.07
N THR A 22 -5.27 12.02 10.89
CA THR A 22 -5.92 11.71 9.59
C THR A 22 -7.28 12.39 9.40
N ALA A 23 -7.73 13.25 10.32
CA ALA A 23 -9.04 13.91 10.25
C ALA A 23 -9.26 14.77 8.99
N PRO A 24 -8.31 15.61 8.54
CA PRO A 24 -8.49 16.39 7.31
C PRO A 24 -8.66 15.49 6.08
N LEU A 25 -7.84 14.44 5.97
CA LEU A 25 -7.90 13.49 4.85
C LEU A 25 -9.24 12.74 4.85
N ARG A 26 -9.73 12.30 6.02
CA ARG A 26 -11.05 11.65 6.11
C ARG A 26 -12.19 12.59 5.73
N ALA A 27 -12.14 13.85 6.11
CA ALA A 27 -13.16 14.82 5.72
C ALA A 27 -13.15 15.03 4.19
N TYR A 28 -11.95 15.11 3.60
CA TYR A 28 -11.76 15.36 2.17
C TYR A 28 -12.17 14.15 1.30
N PHE A 29 -11.66 12.96 1.62
CA PHE A 29 -11.86 11.73 0.84
C PHE A 29 -13.07 10.91 1.31
N SER A 30 -13.68 11.20 2.47
CA SER A 30 -14.89 10.53 2.97
C SER A 30 -14.85 8.99 2.85
N PRO A 31 -13.78 8.32 3.34
CA PRO A 31 -13.57 6.90 3.08
C PRO A 31 -14.67 6.00 3.66
N LYS A 32 -14.97 4.90 2.98
CA LYS A 32 -15.86 3.82 3.44
C LYS A 32 -15.04 2.54 3.67
N PHE A 33 -15.40 1.78 4.69
CA PHE A 33 -14.68 0.59 5.12
C PHE A 33 -15.66 -0.57 5.29
N TYR A 34 -15.24 -1.75 4.82
CA TYR A 34 -16.04 -2.97 4.82
C TYR A 34 -15.18 -4.14 5.32
N GLY A 35 -15.78 -5.08 6.05
CA GLY A 35 -15.07 -6.31 6.47
C GLY A 35 -14.05 -6.11 7.60
N LEU A 36 -14.00 -4.96 8.28
CA LEU A 36 -13.02 -4.71 9.34
C LEU A 36 -13.15 -5.71 10.51
N GLU A 37 -14.34 -6.26 10.71
CA GLU A 37 -14.64 -7.30 11.68
C GLU A 37 -13.89 -8.62 11.42
N LYS A 38 -13.46 -8.88 10.17
CA LYS A 38 -12.70 -10.07 9.79
C LYS A 38 -11.26 -10.05 10.34
N LEU A 39 -10.75 -8.87 10.72
CA LEU A 39 -9.49 -8.76 11.45
C LEU A 39 -9.75 -9.06 12.94
N ASP A 40 -9.23 -10.20 13.39
CA ASP A 40 -9.25 -10.61 14.79
C ASP A 40 -8.09 -9.95 15.55
N PRO A 41 -8.35 -9.12 16.58
CA PRO A 41 -7.30 -8.48 17.36
C PRO A 41 -6.33 -9.44 18.05
N ASN A 42 -6.76 -10.67 18.34
CA ASN A 42 -5.99 -11.65 19.13
C ASN A 42 -5.22 -12.66 18.27
N LYS A 43 -5.42 -12.64 16.94
CA LYS A 43 -4.75 -13.54 16.00
C LYS A 43 -3.85 -12.70 15.10
N PRO A 44 -2.51 -12.71 15.30
CA PRO A 44 -1.60 -11.97 14.44
C PRO A 44 -1.70 -12.43 12.99
N THR A 45 -1.85 -11.47 12.08
CA THR A 45 -2.18 -11.74 10.68
C THR A 45 -1.34 -10.88 9.74
N LEU A 46 -1.05 -11.41 8.54
CA LEU A 46 -0.39 -10.67 7.48
C LEU A 46 -1.45 -10.10 6.52
N LEU A 47 -1.68 -8.79 6.59
CA LEU A 47 -2.53 -8.08 5.64
C LEU A 47 -1.80 -7.87 4.32
N VAL A 48 -2.41 -8.29 3.21
CA VAL A 48 -1.85 -8.16 1.86
C VAL A 48 -2.86 -7.48 0.95
N GLY A 49 -2.45 -6.45 0.22
CA GLY A 49 -3.39 -5.70 -0.62
C GLY A 49 -2.74 -5.02 -1.81
N ASN A 50 -3.57 -4.41 -2.65
CA ASN A 50 -3.11 -3.56 -3.75
C ASN A 50 -2.55 -2.24 -3.20
N HIS A 51 -1.47 -1.74 -3.82
CA HIS A 51 -1.02 -0.38 -3.57
C HIS A 51 -1.58 0.58 -4.63
N THR A 52 -1.89 1.80 -4.21
CA THR A 52 -2.40 2.85 -5.09
C THR A 52 -1.33 3.89 -5.39
N ILE A 53 -1.60 4.75 -6.37
CA ILE A 53 -0.68 5.78 -6.83
C ILE A 53 -0.14 6.59 -5.64
N TYR A 54 1.19 6.73 -5.58
CA TYR A 54 1.97 7.35 -4.50
C TYR A 54 1.93 6.66 -3.14
N GLY A 55 0.84 5.98 -2.76
CA GLY A 55 0.80 5.11 -1.58
C GLY A 55 0.90 5.80 -0.22
N VAL A 56 0.76 7.13 -0.18
CA VAL A 56 0.97 7.94 1.04
C VAL A 56 -0.32 8.49 1.65
N ILE A 57 -1.47 8.37 0.97
CA ILE A 57 -2.74 8.98 1.40
C ILE A 57 -3.71 7.92 1.93
N ASP A 58 -3.85 6.81 1.21
CA ASP A 58 -4.76 5.71 1.52
C ASP A 58 -4.33 4.91 2.75
N VAL A 59 -3.03 4.58 2.86
CA VAL A 59 -2.50 3.75 3.95
C VAL A 59 -2.81 4.33 5.33
N PRO A 60 -2.52 5.62 5.64
CA PRO A 60 -2.84 6.18 6.94
C PRO A 60 -4.33 6.16 7.27
N LEU A 61 -5.22 6.31 6.27
CA LEU A 61 -6.67 6.27 6.47
C LEU A 61 -7.12 4.87 6.89
N PHE A 62 -6.58 3.84 6.26
CA PHE A 62 -6.87 2.45 6.58
C PHE A 62 -6.37 2.07 7.98
N LEU A 63 -5.10 2.35 8.26
CA LEU A 63 -4.49 2.06 9.56
C LEU A 63 -5.21 2.81 10.70
N ALA A 64 -5.56 4.08 10.50
CA ALA A 64 -6.28 4.86 11.50
C ALA A 64 -7.67 4.31 11.80
N GLN A 65 -8.38 3.81 10.77
CA GLN A 65 -9.70 3.22 10.95
C GLN A 65 -9.59 1.88 11.69
N ILE A 66 -8.69 0.99 11.27
CA ILE A 66 -8.46 -0.30 11.94
C ILE A 66 -8.14 -0.06 13.42
N TYR A 67 -7.19 0.83 13.71
CA TYR A 67 -6.75 1.05 15.08
C TYR A 67 -7.88 1.61 15.96
N ARG A 68 -8.70 2.51 15.40
CA ARG A 68 -9.84 3.07 16.14
C ARG A 68 -10.96 2.06 16.38
N GLU A 69 -11.29 1.24 15.39
CA GLU A 69 -12.48 0.37 15.43
C GLU A 69 -12.19 -1.01 16.02
N ARG A 70 -11.00 -1.55 15.74
CA ARG A 70 -10.59 -2.89 16.15
C ARG A 70 -9.60 -2.88 17.31
N GLY A 71 -9.04 -1.72 17.65
CA GLY A 71 -7.98 -1.62 18.66
C GLY A 71 -6.66 -2.24 18.20
N VAL A 72 -6.51 -2.51 16.90
CA VAL A 72 -5.34 -3.19 16.34
C VAL A 72 -4.38 -2.17 15.73
N LEU A 73 -3.15 -2.13 16.25
CA LEU A 73 -2.05 -1.45 15.59
C LEU A 73 -1.48 -2.37 14.50
N VAL A 74 -1.67 -2.00 13.24
CA VAL A 74 -1.07 -2.71 12.11
C VAL A 74 0.26 -2.05 11.73
N ARG A 75 1.31 -2.88 11.60
CA ARG A 75 2.69 -2.47 11.30
C ARG A 75 2.94 -2.60 9.79
N ALA A 76 2.89 -1.47 9.07
CA ALA A 76 3.08 -1.46 7.62
C ALA A 76 4.56 -1.49 7.23
N LEU A 77 4.94 -2.40 6.33
CA LEU A 77 6.28 -2.46 5.75
C LEU A 77 6.45 -1.39 4.68
N ALA A 78 7.45 -0.52 4.85
CA ALA A 78 7.73 0.63 4.00
C ALA A 78 9.07 0.49 3.26
N ASP A 79 9.15 1.02 2.03
CA ASP A 79 10.41 1.07 1.28
C ASP A 79 11.46 1.94 2.00
N HIS A 80 12.73 1.55 1.92
CA HIS A 80 13.83 2.24 2.62
C HIS A 80 13.88 3.74 2.29
N GLN A 81 13.47 4.14 1.08
CA GLN A 81 13.55 5.54 0.63
C GLN A 81 12.71 6.50 1.48
N HIS A 82 11.67 6.01 2.16
CA HIS A 82 10.91 6.84 3.08
C HIS A 82 11.76 7.34 4.26
N TYR A 83 12.74 6.55 4.70
CA TYR A 83 13.58 6.86 5.86
C TYR A 83 14.70 7.87 5.53
N ASP A 84 14.92 8.14 4.25
CA ASP A 84 15.84 9.18 3.79
C ASP A 84 15.23 10.59 3.88
N ILE A 85 13.90 10.71 4.02
CA ILE A 85 13.17 11.98 4.02
C ILE A 85 12.99 12.48 5.47
N PRO A 86 13.66 13.59 5.88
CA PRO A 86 13.48 14.17 7.22
C PRO A 86 12.02 14.56 7.48
N LEU A 87 11.60 14.53 8.75
CA LEU A 87 10.22 14.77 9.20
C LEU A 87 9.23 13.69 8.78
N TRP A 88 9.23 13.28 7.50
CA TRP A 88 8.39 12.20 7.02
C TRP A 88 8.73 10.88 7.70
N ARG A 89 10.02 10.53 7.79
CA ARG A 89 10.46 9.32 8.51
C ARG A 89 10.03 9.31 9.97
N ASP A 90 10.04 10.46 10.63
CA ASP A 90 9.68 10.58 12.05
C ASP A 90 8.17 10.38 12.24
N VAL A 91 7.35 10.85 11.29
CA VAL A 91 5.92 10.52 11.25
C VAL A 91 5.72 9.04 11.00
N LEU A 92 6.40 8.47 9.99
CA LEU A 92 6.28 7.06 9.64
C LEU A 92 6.63 6.16 10.84
N ASP A 93 7.74 6.42 11.51
CA ASP A 93 8.16 5.74 12.73
C ASP A 93 7.05 5.76 13.80
N ARG A 94 6.51 6.95 14.10
CA ARG A 94 5.48 7.11 15.13
C ARG A 94 4.14 6.51 14.74
N THR A 95 3.85 6.36 13.44
CA THR A 95 2.67 5.62 12.97
C THR A 95 2.85 4.10 13.02
N GLY A 96 4.03 3.60 13.40
CA GLY A 96 4.34 2.17 13.43
C GLY A 96 4.81 1.61 12.09
N GLY A 97 5.17 2.46 11.12
CA GLY A 97 5.83 2.03 9.89
C GLY A 97 7.16 1.35 10.21
N VAL A 98 7.50 0.33 9.42
CA VAL A 98 8.74 -0.44 9.60
C VAL A 98 9.44 -0.61 8.27
N GLU A 99 10.76 -0.42 8.22
CA GLU A 99 11.53 -0.67 6.99
C GLU A 99 11.34 -2.12 6.53
N GLY A 100 10.94 -2.30 5.27
CA GLY A 100 10.52 -3.57 4.67
C GLY A 100 11.64 -4.55 4.35
N THR A 101 12.51 -4.84 5.32
CA THR A 101 13.52 -5.90 5.24
C THR A 101 12.95 -7.25 5.72
N ARG A 102 13.56 -8.36 5.32
CA ARG A 102 13.14 -9.70 5.80
C ARG A 102 13.37 -9.81 7.32
N GLU A 103 14.44 -9.21 7.81
CA GLU A 103 14.84 -9.21 9.21
C GLU A 103 13.80 -8.49 10.08
N ASN A 104 13.38 -7.28 9.67
CA ASN A 104 12.36 -6.53 10.38
C ASN A 104 10.99 -7.20 10.31
N CYS A 105 10.62 -7.73 9.14
CA CYS A 105 9.38 -8.49 8.98
C CYS A 105 9.37 -9.73 9.90
N SER A 106 10.48 -10.48 9.96
CA SER A 106 10.64 -11.61 10.86
C SER A 106 10.53 -11.19 12.32
N ALA A 107 11.17 -10.09 12.70
CA ALA A 107 11.10 -9.56 14.06
C ALA A 107 9.68 -9.14 14.46
N LEU A 108 8.91 -8.52 13.56
CA LEU A 108 7.49 -8.22 13.78
C LEU A 108 6.67 -9.51 13.98
N MET A 109 6.85 -10.48 13.08
CA MET A 109 6.09 -11.72 13.13
C MET A 109 6.40 -12.55 14.39
N GLN A 110 7.66 -12.62 14.81
CA GLN A 110 8.07 -13.27 16.06
C GLN A 110 7.48 -12.61 17.31
N ARG A 111 7.17 -11.32 17.23
CA ARG A 111 6.55 -10.55 18.33
C ARG A 111 5.02 -10.65 18.35
N GLY A 112 4.41 -11.35 17.39
CA GLY A 112 2.96 -11.46 17.30
C GLY A 112 2.28 -10.18 16.81
N GLU A 113 2.98 -9.35 16.04
CA GLU A 113 2.44 -8.08 15.53
C GLU A 113 1.60 -8.32 14.27
N HIS A 114 0.53 -7.55 14.08
CA HIS A 114 -0.19 -7.50 12.81
C HIS A 114 0.65 -6.76 11.78
N VAL A 115 0.91 -7.38 10.63
CA VAL A 115 1.81 -6.82 9.61
C VAL A 115 1.04 -6.51 8.33
N LEU A 116 1.36 -5.40 7.66
CA LEU A 116 0.79 -5.07 6.36
C LEU A 116 1.89 -4.95 5.30
N VAL A 117 1.63 -5.52 4.13
CA VAL A 117 2.57 -5.47 2.99
C VAL A 117 1.85 -5.26 1.66
N PHE A 118 2.50 -4.50 0.78
CA PHE A 118 2.13 -4.37 -0.63
C PHE A 118 3.17 -5.11 -1.48
N PRO A 119 2.87 -6.30 -2.04
CA PRO A 119 3.90 -7.13 -2.66
C PRO A 119 4.62 -6.47 -3.85
N GLY A 120 3.92 -5.68 -4.67
CA GLY A 120 4.53 -4.94 -5.78
C GLY A 120 5.29 -3.68 -5.34
N GLY A 121 5.09 -3.22 -4.11
CA GLY A 121 5.85 -2.15 -3.45
C GLY A 121 5.95 -0.89 -4.32
N ALA A 122 7.17 -0.34 -4.45
CA ALA A 122 7.40 0.89 -5.20
C ALA A 122 6.88 0.88 -6.66
N ARG A 123 6.81 -0.28 -7.32
CA ARG A 123 6.30 -0.36 -8.69
C ARG A 123 4.79 -0.14 -8.77
N GLU A 124 4.04 -0.54 -7.74
CA GLU A 124 2.59 -0.35 -7.70
C GLU A 124 2.19 1.08 -7.37
N VAL A 125 3.04 1.87 -6.70
CA VAL A 125 2.81 3.31 -6.48
C VAL A 125 3.29 4.17 -7.66
N SER A 126 4.30 3.70 -8.40
CA SER A 126 4.77 4.30 -9.67
C SER A 126 3.90 3.84 -10.84
N LYS A 127 2.60 4.12 -10.77
CA LYS A 127 1.63 3.67 -11.78
C LYS A 127 1.88 4.31 -13.14
N ARG A 128 1.59 3.55 -14.19
CA ARG A 128 1.50 4.04 -15.57
C ARG A 128 0.05 4.24 -15.96
N LYS A 129 -0.16 4.94 -17.08
CA LYS A 129 -1.50 5.14 -17.65
C LYS A 129 -2.19 3.78 -17.85
N GLY A 130 -3.42 3.64 -17.33
CA GLY A 130 -4.23 2.42 -17.45
C GLY A 130 -3.94 1.34 -16.39
N GLU A 131 -3.02 1.57 -15.45
CA GLU A 131 -2.66 0.60 -14.40
C GLU A 131 -3.45 0.77 -13.08
N GLN A 132 -4.56 1.50 -13.11
CA GLN A 132 -5.43 1.66 -11.94
C GLN A 132 -5.83 0.28 -11.40
N TYR A 133 -5.64 0.08 -10.09
CA TYR A 133 -5.98 -1.13 -9.35
C TYR A 133 -5.27 -2.43 -9.79
N GLN A 134 -4.32 -2.37 -10.73
CA GLN A 134 -3.59 -3.56 -11.16
C GLN A 134 -2.54 -4.00 -10.14
N LEU A 135 -2.47 -5.31 -9.89
CA LEU A 135 -1.46 -5.94 -9.06
C LEU A 135 -0.17 -6.16 -9.86
N THR A 136 0.90 -5.42 -9.54
CA THR A 136 2.18 -5.46 -10.29
C THR A 136 3.29 -6.11 -9.49
N TRP A 137 3.13 -7.39 -9.16
CA TRP A 137 4.03 -8.10 -8.24
C TRP A 137 5.26 -8.71 -8.92
N LYS A 138 5.28 -8.80 -10.26
CA LYS A 138 6.33 -9.52 -11.02
C LYS A 138 6.51 -10.94 -10.45
N ARG A 139 7.75 -11.34 -10.15
CA ARG A 139 8.11 -12.63 -9.52
C ARG A 139 8.25 -12.56 -7.99
N ARG A 140 7.68 -11.56 -7.33
CA ARG A 140 7.85 -11.38 -5.88
C ARG A 140 6.90 -12.31 -5.12
N THR A 141 7.50 -13.21 -4.34
CA THR A 141 6.83 -14.18 -3.47
C THR A 141 7.31 -14.09 -2.02
N GLY A 142 8.10 -13.05 -1.69
CA GLY A 142 8.73 -12.91 -0.37
C GLY A 142 7.73 -12.89 0.78
N PHE A 143 6.55 -12.29 0.59
CA PHE A 143 5.50 -12.25 1.61
C PHE A 143 4.93 -13.65 1.90
N CYS A 144 4.73 -14.50 0.88
CA CYS A 144 4.33 -15.90 1.05
C CYS A 144 5.38 -16.68 1.85
N SER A 145 6.65 -16.50 1.52
CA SER A 145 7.78 -17.15 2.23
C SER A 145 7.79 -16.75 3.70
N MET A 146 7.62 -15.46 4.01
CA MET A 146 7.53 -14.97 5.39
C MET A 146 6.30 -15.52 6.12
N ALA A 147 5.13 -15.53 5.47
CA ALA A 147 3.90 -16.05 6.04
C ALA A 147 4.02 -17.53 6.42
N ILE A 148 4.54 -18.36 5.50
CA ILE A 148 4.77 -19.80 5.72
C ILE A 148 5.78 -20.01 6.86
N GLN A 149 6.92 -19.31 6.80
CA GLN A 149 8.00 -19.44 7.77
C GLN A 149 7.53 -19.13 9.21
N HIS A 150 6.61 -18.18 9.37
CA HIS A 150 6.13 -17.73 10.67
C HIS A 150 4.74 -18.27 11.06
N GLY A 151 4.10 -19.06 10.19
CA GLY A 151 2.75 -19.58 10.43
C GLY A 151 1.67 -18.49 10.48
N TYR A 152 1.86 -17.38 9.76
CA TYR A 152 0.89 -16.30 9.66
C TYR A 152 -0.11 -16.61 8.56
N ASN A 153 -1.40 -16.56 8.88
CA ASN A 153 -2.44 -16.52 7.86
C ASN A 153 -2.41 -15.18 7.13
N ILE A 154 -2.94 -15.17 5.90
CA ILE A 154 -2.97 -13.98 5.05
C ILE A 154 -4.39 -13.44 5.01
N LEU A 155 -4.55 -12.15 5.29
CA LEU A 155 -5.82 -11.46 5.18
C LEU A 155 -5.78 -10.49 4.00
N PRO A 156 -6.37 -10.86 2.85
CA PRO A 156 -6.40 -10.01 1.68
C PRO A 156 -7.26 -8.78 1.96
N PHE A 157 -6.82 -7.63 1.47
CA PHE A 157 -7.62 -6.41 1.46
C PHE A 157 -7.44 -5.68 0.13
N ALA A 158 -8.39 -4.82 -0.20
CA ALA A 158 -8.28 -3.95 -1.35
C ALA A 158 -8.73 -2.52 -1.05
N VAL A 159 -8.23 -1.61 -1.88
CA VAL A 159 -8.61 -0.21 -1.88
C VAL A 159 -8.91 0.28 -3.29
N VAL A 160 -10.06 0.95 -3.43
CA VAL A 160 -10.54 1.59 -4.67
C VAL A 160 -10.83 3.06 -4.40
N GLY A 161 -10.53 3.94 -5.36
CA GLY A 161 -10.71 5.39 -5.27
C GLY A 161 -9.41 6.19 -5.37
N PRO A 162 -8.33 5.86 -4.64
CA PRO A 162 -7.11 6.67 -4.65
C PRO A 162 -6.45 6.78 -6.02
N ASP A 163 -6.52 5.76 -6.88
CA ASP A 163 -5.95 5.86 -8.24
C ASP A 163 -6.69 6.86 -9.12
N ASP A 164 -7.95 7.19 -8.80
CA ASP A 164 -8.76 8.13 -9.58
C ASP A 164 -8.59 9.59 -9.10
N MET A 165 -7.90 9.81 -7.97
CA MET A 165 -7.67 11.17 -7.46
C MET A 165 -6.76 11.99 -8.39
N TYR A 166 -6.08 11.31 -9.32
CA TYR A 166 -5.12 11.85 -10.26
C TYR A 166 -5.28 11.28 -11.67
N ASP A 167 -5.13 12.14 -12.67
CA ASP A 167 -4.79 11.72 -14.03
C ASP A 167 -3.28 11.71 -14.19
N ILE A 168 -2.75 10.66 -14.81
CA ILE A 168 -1.33 10.58 -15.15
C ILE A 168 -1.08 11.34 -16.45
N VAL A 169 -0.30 12.43 -16.37
CA VAL A 169 0.10 13.26 -17.51
C VAL A 169 1.31 12.65 -18.21
N LEU A 170 2.33 12.31 -17.42
CA LEU A 170 3.54 11.60 -17.88
C LEU A 170 3.82 10.44 -16.93
N ASP A 171 4.10 9.26 -17.48
CA ASP A 171 4.55 8.12 -16.68
C ASP A 171 6.01 7.74 -17.02
N ALA A 172 6.46 6.64 -16.40
CA ALA A 172 7.79 6.11 -16.61
C ALA A 172 8.10 5.85 -18.08
N GLU A 173 7.14 5.39 -18.89
CA GLU A 173 7.38 5.08 -20.30
C GLU A 173 7.60 6.36 -21.11
N ASP A 174 6.74 7.38 -20.90
CA ASP A 174 6.90 8.70 -21.52
C ASP A 174 8.27 9.31 -21.17
N ILE A 175 8.65 9.25 -19.89
CA ILE A 175 9.90 9.82 -19.38
C ILE A 175 11.10 9.09 -19.98
N LEU A 176 11.07 7.76 -20.05
CA LEU A 176 12.16 6.95 -20.60
C LEU A 176 12.38 7.23 -22.10
N GLN A 177 11.31 7.53 -22.84
CA GLN A 177 11.37 7.87 -24.26
C GLN A 177 11.80 9.33 -24.52
N SER A 178 11.70 10.19 -23.52
CA SER A 178 12.05 11.62 -23.61
C SER A 178 13.57 11.90 -23.63
N PRO A 179 14.01 13.13 -23.98
CA PRO A 179 15.40 13.56 -23.82
C PRO A 179 15.93 13.41 -22.39
N VAL A 180 15.06 13.60 -21.38
CA VAL A 180 15.41 13.40 -19.97
C VAL A 180 15.73 11.92 -19.71
N GLY A 181 14.95 10.99 -20.24
CA GLY A 181 15.21 9.56 -20.15
C GLY A 181 16.58 9.17 -20.73
N LYS A 182 16.96 9.75 -21.87
CA LYS A 182 18.28 9.55 -22.48
C LYS A 182 19.41 10.04 -21.57
N LEU A 183 19.22 11.19 -20.91
CA LEU A 183 20.19 11.73 -19.95
C LEU A 183 20.30 10.84 -18.70
N LEU A 184 19.17 10.42 -18.12
CA LEU A 184 19.13 9.49 -16.99
C LEU A 184 19.85 8.18 -17.31
N LYS A 185 19.65 7.65 -18.52
CA LYS A 185 20.36 6.47 -19.02
C LYS A 185 21.87 6.70 -19.08
N LYS A 186 22.30 7.81 -19.67
CA LYS A 186 23.72 8.17 -19.80
C LYS A 186 24.38 8.38 -18.43
N ALA A 187 23.64 8.85 -17.44
CA ALA A 187 24.09 9.02 -16.07
C ALA A 187 24.11 7.72 -15.25
N GLY A 188 23.71 6.57 -15.82
CA GLY A 188 23.68 5.28 -15.13
C GLY A 188 22.52 5.13 -14.12
N LEU A 189 21.61 6.10 -14.03
CA LEU A 189 20.53 6.11 -13.02
C LEU A 189 19.42 5.10 -13.30
N LEU A 190 19.34 4.58 -14.54
CA LEU A 190 18.34 3.61 -15.01
C LEU A 190 18.81 2.15 -14.95
N GLU A 191 19.96 1.88 -14.35
CA GLU A 191 20.37 0.49 -14.14
C GLU A 191 19.41 -0.24 -13.19
N LYS A 192 19.27 -1.57 -13.34
CA LYS A 192 18.39 -2.37 -12.47
C LYS A 192 18.77 -2.27 -10.98
N LYS A 193 20.06 -2.10 -10.69
CA LYS A 193 20.59 -1.87 -9.33
C LYS A 193 20.80 -0.38 -9.03
N GLY A 194 20.50 0.50 -9.99
CA GLY A 194 20.63 1.94 -9.83
C GLY A 194 19.46 2.54 -9.06
N LEU A 195 19.53 3.85 -8.82
CA LEU A 195 18.54 4.59 -8.02
C LEU A 195 17.12 4.36 -8.51
N LEU A 196 16.88 4.40 -9.83
CA LEU A 196 15.54 4.26 -10.41
C LEU A 196 15.12 2.80 -10.68
N ARG A 197 15.90 1.80 -10.23
CA ARG A 197 15.60 0.36 -10.31
C ARG A 197 15.11 -0.08 -11.69
N GLY A 198 15.81 0.29 -12.76
CA GLY A 198 15.39 -0.05 -14.13
C GLY A 198 14.20 0.75 -14.66
N GLY A 199 13.85 1.87 -14.03
CA GLY A 199 12.69 2.70 -14.35
C GLY A 199 11.42 2.32 -13.59
N ASP A 200 11.46 1.30 -12.73
CA ASP A 200 10.30 0.81 -11.98
C ASP A 200 9.78 1.80 -10.93
N ILE A 201 10.63 2.74 -10.49
CA ILE A 201 10.28 3.71 -9.44
C ILE A 201 10.23 5.15 -9.96
N ILE A 202 10.18 5.32 -11.29
CA ILE A 202 9.95 6.65 -11.87
C ILE A 202 8.50 7.02 -11.57
N MET A 203 8.32 7.93 -10.61
CA MET A 203 6.99 8.39 -10.22
C MET A 203 6.31 9.13 -11.38
N PRO A 204 5.03 8.86 -11.66
CA PRO A 204 4.30 9.58 -12.69
C PRO A 204 4.12 11.05 -12.29
N LEU A 205 4.15 11.94 -13.28
CA LEU A 205 3.65 13.30 -13.15
C LEU A 205 2.14 13.28 -13.31
N THR A 206 1.44 13.80 -12.31
CA THR A 206 -0.01 13.76 -12.24
C THR A 206 -0.63 15.15 -12.16
N ARG A 207 -1.91 15.21 -12.49
CA ARG A 207 -2.81 16.33 -12.18
C ARG A 207 -4.07 15.79 -11.50
N GLY A 208 -4.66 16.53 -10.57
CA GLY A 208 -5.94 16.18 -9.96
C GLY A 208 -6.97 17.26 -10.24
N LEU A 209 -7.07 18.28 -9.39
CA LEU A 209 -7.99 19.41 -9.58
C LEU A 209 -7.52 20.30 -10.74
N GLY A 210 -8.22 20.21 -11.87
CA GLY A 210 -7.88 20.94 -13.09
C GLY A 210 -6.45 20.63 -13.56
N LEU A 211 -5.60 21.66 -13.65
CA LEU A 211 -4.19 21.51 -14.05
C LEU A 211 -3.22 21.41 -12.86
N THR A 212 -3.71 21.27 -11.62
CA THR A 212 -2.88 21.29 -10.41
C THR A 212 -2.52 19.88 -9.95
N ALA A 213 -1.47 19.74 -9.13
CA ALA A 213 -1.09 18.48 -8.47
C ALA A 213 -1.93 18.18 -7.21
N LEU A 214 -2.98 18.96 -6.93
CA LEU A 214 -3.87 18.72 -5.79
C LEU A 214 -4.81 17.55 -6.12
N PRO A 215 -4.97 16.56 -5.22
CA PRO A 215 -5.80 15.39 -5.49
C PRO A 215 -7.27 15.81 -5.61
N ARG A 216 -8.00 15.20 -6.55
CA ARG A 216 -9.46 15.31 -6.57
C ARG A 216 -10.04 14.69 -5.29
N PRO A 217 -11.18 15.19 -4.78
CA PRO A 217 -11.80 14.67 -3.56
C PRO A 217 -12.50 13.32 -3.81
N GLU A 218 -11.82 12.37 -4.45
CA GLU A 218 -12.37 11.06 -4.75
C GLU A 218 -12.69 10.28 -3.48
N ARG A 219 -13.82 9.56 -3.47
CA ARG A 219 -14.15 8.73 -2.32
C ARG A 219 -13.33 7.45 -2.34
N PHE A 220 -12.72 7.10 -1.21
CA PHE A 220 -11.99 5.84 -1.06
C PHE A 220 -12.89 4.76 -0.45
N TYR A 221 -12.73 3.54 -0.93
CA TYR A 221 -13.44 2.36 -0.46
C TYR A 221 -12.41 1.31 -0.11
N PHE A 222 -12.47 0.78 1.10
CA PHE A 222 -11.58 -0.24 1.61
C PHE A 222 -12.40 -1.47 1.97
N ALA A 223 -11.94 -2.65 1.62
CA ALA A 223 -12.57 -3.89 2.03
C ALA A 223 -11.52 -4.92 2.45
N ILE A 224 -11.83 -5.67 3.50
CA ILE A 224 -11.07 -6.85 3.93
C ILE A 224 -11.83 -8.11 3.49
N GLY A 225 -11.12 -9.01 2.83
CA GLY A 225 -11.62 -10.30 2.36
C GLY A 225 -11.53 -11.39 3.42
N ASP A 226 -11.84 -12.62 3.01
CA ASP A 226 -11.73 -13.79 3.89
C ASP A 226 -10.27 -14.20 4.08
N GLU A 227 -9.97 -14.71 5.27
CA GLU A 227 -8.63 -15.15 5.61
C GLU A 227 -8.22 -16.38 4.78
N ILE A 228 -7.00 -16.36 4.25
CA ILE A 228 -6.37 -17.47 3.54
C ILE A 228 -5.47 -18.21 4.53
N GLU A 229 -5.77 -19.49 4.75
CA GLU A 229 -4.99 -20.35 5.63
C GLU A 229 -3.66 -20.73 4.99
N VAL A 230 -2.57 -20.53 5.72
CA VAL A 230 -1.21 -20.87 5.23
C VAL A 230 -0.78 -22.27 5.67
N SER A 231 -1.55 -22.91 6.57
CA SER A 231 -1.27 -24.25 7.09
C SER A 231 -1.00 -25.34 6.01
N PRO A 232 -1.67 -25.34 4.82
CA PRO A 232 -1.38 -26.33 3.77
C PRO A 232 0.01 -26.20 3.15
N TYR A 233 0.68 -25.06 3.34
CA TYR A 233 2.00 -24.73 2.79
C TYR A 233 3.13 -24.88 3.82
N GLN A 234 2.85 -25.41 5.03
CA GLN A 234 3.84 -25.53 6.10
C GLN A 234 5.11 -26.25 5.64
N GLY A 235 6.29 -25.66 5.90
CA GLY A 235 7.59 -26.19 5.53
C GLY A 235 7.96 -25.99 4.05
N LYS A 236 7.15 -25.26 3.28
CA LYS A 236 7.36 -24.96 1.85
C LYS A 236 7.81 -23.52 1.60
N GLU A 237 8.38 -22.84 2.59
CA GLU A 237 8.78 -21.43 2.50
C GLU A 237 9.88 -21.14 1.45
N ASN A 238 10.53 -22.19 0.95
CA ASN A 238 11.56 -22.15 -0.10
C ASN A 238 11.14 -22.85 -1.39
N ASP A 239 9.96 -23.48 -1.43
CA ASP A 239 9.41 -24.16 -2.61
C ASP A 239 8.77 -23.12 -3.54
N GLN A 240 9.36 -22.93 -4.72
CA GLN A 240 8.89 -21.88 -5.63
C GLN A 240 7.47 -22.11 -6.14
N ASP A 241 7.08 -23.37 -6.40
CA ASP A 241 5.76 -23.66 -6.95
C ASP A 241 4.68 -23.40 -5.90
N ALA A 242 4.91 -23.84 -4.67
CA ALA A 242 4.05 -23.55 -3.52
C ALA A 242 3.91 -22.04 -3.25
N LEU A 243 5.02 -21.30 -3.37
CA LEU A 243 5.03 -19.85 -3.18
C LEU A 243 4.26 -19.11 -4.27
N PHE A 244 4.33 -19.56 -5.52
CA PHE A 244 3.54 -19.00 -6.62
C PHE A 244 2.06 -19.35 -6.51
N GLU A 245 1.73 -20.58 -6.09
CA GLU A 245 0.35 -21.01 -5.85
C GLU A 245 -0.34 -20.14 -4.80
N LEU A 246 0.26 -20.01 -3.60
CA LEU A 246 -0.28 -19.15 -2.54
C LEU A 246 -0.34 -17.68 -2.97
N ARG A 247 0.66 -17.20 -3.72
CA ARG A 247 0.66 -15.84 -4.26
C ARG A 247 -0.54 -15.63 -5.19
N ASP A 248 -0.82 -16.57 -6.07
CA ASP A 248 -1.89 -16.46 -7.05
C ASP A 248 -3.27 -16.53 -6.40
N GLU A 249 -3.43 -17.35 -5.36
CA GLU A 249 -4.65 -17.37 -4.52
C GLU A 249 -4.90 -16.00 -3.86
N VAL A 250 -3.87 -15.42 -3.24
CA VAL A 250 -3.97 -14.09 -2.61
C VAL A 250 -4.27 -13.01 -3.65
N ALA A 251 -3.62 -13.08 -4.82
CA ALA A 251 -3.88 -12.13 -5.92
C ALA A 251 -5.33 -12.22 -6.42
N PHE A 252 -5.84 -13.45 -6.60
CA PHE A 252 -7.22 -13.70 -7.01
C PHE A 252 -8.21 -13.12 -6.01
N SER A 253 -8.01 -13.38 -4.71
CA SER A 253 -8.87 -12.81 -3.66
C SER A 253 -8.86 -11.28 -3.67
N ILE A 254 -7.69 -10.64 -3.78
CA ILE A 254 -7.61 -9.17 -3.86
C ILE A 254 -8.32 -8.63 -5.10
N GLN A 255 -8.20 -9.30 -6.26
CA GLN A 255 -8.88 -8.91 -7.49
C GLN A 255 -10.41 -8.99 -7.37
N ASP A 256 -10.91 -10.02 -6.69
CA ASP A 256 -12.34 -10.19 -6.42
C ASP A 256 -12.86 -9.05 -5.53
N ILE A 257 -12.16 -8.74 -4.43
CA ILE A 257 -12.50 -7.61 -3.54
C ILE A 257 -12.48 -6.27 -4.31
N ILE A 258 -11.50 -6.07 -5.21
CA ILE A 258 -11.48 -4.88 -6.09
C ILE A 258 -12.75 -4.80 -6.94
N GLY A 259 -13.17 -5.92 -7.54
CA GLY A 259 -14.42 -6.02 -8.31
C GLY A 259 -15.64 -5.61 -7.49
N GLU A 260 -15.78 -6.15 -6.29
CA GLU A 260 -16.86 -5.79 -5.36
C GLU A 260 -16.86 -4.30 -5.01
N LEU A 261 -15.68 -3.74 -4.68
CA LEU A 261 -15.53 -2.33 -4.34
C LEU A 261 -15.86 -1.41 -5.53
N LEU A 262 -15.53 -1.81 -6.76
CA LEU A 262 -15.92 -1.09 -7.98
C LEU A 262 -17.45 -1.06 -8.13
N THR A 263 -18.13 -2.20 -7.93
CA THR A 263 -19.59 -2.26 -7.92
C THR A 263 -20.21 -1.41 -6.81
N ILE A 264 -19.65 -1.42 -5.60
CA ILE A 264 -20.10 -0.56 -4.50
C ILE A 264 -19.98 0.92 -4.89
N ARG A 265 -18.86 1.31 -5.49
CA ARG A 265 -18.60 2.70 -5.91
C ARG A 265 -19.55 3.18 -6.99
N GLU A 266 -19.93 2.32 -7.93
CA GLU A 266 -20.90 2.61 -8.99
C GLU A 266 -22.29 2.90 -8.42
N ASN A 267 -22.68 2.15 -7.37
CA ASN A 267 -23.97 2.31 -6.69
C ASN A 267 -23.96 3.41 -5.61
N ASP A 268 -22.82 4.03 -5.33
CA ASP A 268 -22.71 5.11 -4.35
C ASP A 268 -23.20 6.45 -4.91
N ILE A 269 -24.51 6.66 -4.83
CA ILE A 269 -25.19 7.90 -5.28
C ILE A 269 -24.98 9.09 -4.33
N ASP A 270 -24.57 8.84 -3.09
CA ASP A 270 -24.36 9.85 -2.04
C ASP A 270 -22.97 10.47 -2.10
N LYS A 271 -22.63 10.98 -3.29
CA LYS A 271 -21.48 11.86 -3.49
C LYS A 271 -22.04 13.28 -3.46
N GLY A 272 -21.94 13.96 -2.32
CA GLY A 272 -22.43 15.34 -2.17
C GLY A 272 -21.99 16.26 -3.30
N LEU A 273 -22.75 17.32 -3.57
CA LEU A 273 -22.61 18.17 -4.77
C LEU A 273 -21.18 18.70 -4.99
N PHE A 274 -20.50 19.09 -3.91
CA PHE A 274 -19.10 19.53 -3.91
C PHE A 274 -18.16 18.51 -4.56
N ARG A 275 -18.29 17.23 -4.18
CA ARG A 275 -17.45 16.15 -4.71
C ARG A 275 -17.74 15.93 -6.18
N LYS A 276 -19.03 15.78 -6.54
CA LYS A 276 -19.46 15.56 -7.93
C LYS A 276 -18.92 16.64 -8.89
N LEU A 277 -18.95 17.90 -8.46
CA LEU A 277 -18.47 19.01 -9.27
C LEU A 277 -16.94 18.96 -9.42
N LEU A 278 -16.19 18.83 -8.33
CA LEU A 278 -14.72 18.85 -8.37
C LEU A 278 -14.09 17.62 -9.03
N THR A 279 -14.74 16.46 -8.99
CA THR A 279 -14.25 15.26 -9.67
C THR A 279 -14.51 15.29 -11.18
N SER A 280 -15.38 16.19 -11.65
CA SER A 280 -15.69 16.37 -13.08
C SER A 280 -14.82 17.42 -13.79
N LEU A 281 -13.98 18.15 -13.03
CA LEU A 281 -13.05 19.18 -13.52
C LEU A 281 -11.70 18.57 -13.92
#